data_AF-A0A7C4ZR27-F1
#
_entry.id   AF-A0A7C4ZR27-F1
#
_cell.length_a   1.000
_cell.length_b   1.000
_cell.length_c   1.000
_cell.angle_alpha   90.00
_cell.angle_beta   90.00
_cell.angle_gamma   90.00
#
_symmetry.space_group_name_H-M   'P 1'
#
loop_
_entity.id
_entity.type
_entity.pdbx_description
1 polymer ?
#
loop_
_entity_poly.entity_id
_entity_poly.type
_entity_poly.pdbx_seq_one_letter_code
_entity_poly.pdbx_strand_id
1 'polypeptide(L)'
;FIPKLLKAFAEAFQKVPSKFDIVVSTGSNFCIPPCLFAWMKSIPIVNIESSVRFTKPSKSALLLQPFSTITALQWEEQKKLLKKGTVVGPLIPKPEVEPWNGGYILVTGGTLGHKRLFDVIAESKLENVVLQTGKIDLEPYKKRHPEWKFLEHSAKFYELIAGADVVVTHFGATILEALVYRKPTVVVPNPEWTRTAGVEDAKYYARKVNAVMVSEITLKNILNAIEEAKKRKRPKLPDGSTNLANLILKLD
;
A
#
# COMPACT_ATOMS: atom_id res chain seq x y z
N PHE A 1 -9.18 -33.63 10.59
CA PHE A 1 -8.76 -32.38 9.92
C PHE A 1 -8.92 -32.47 8.40
N ILE A 2 -8.24 -33.40 7.73
CA ILE A 2 -8.26 -33.59 6.26
C ILE A 2 -9.68 -33.70 5.66
N PRO A 3 -10.63 -34.51 6.20
CA PRO A 3 -11.97 -34.63 5.61
C PRO A 3 -12.79 -33.34 5.68
N LYS A 4 -12.64 -32.59 6.79
CA LYS A 4 -13.30 -31.29 6.97
C LYS A 4 -12.72 -30.24 6.01
N LEU A 5 -11.42 -30.28 5.76
CA LEU A 5 -10.76 -29.41 4.79
C LEU A 5 -11.24 -29.71 3.36
N LEU A 6 -11.30 -30.99 2.97
CA LEU A 6 -11.81 -31.40 1.65
C LEU A 6 -13.28 -30.97 1.46
N LYS A 7 -14.13 -31.17 2.47
CA LYS A 7 -15.53 -30.71 2.44
C LYS A 7 -15.63 -29.18 2.26
N ALA A 8 -14.86 -28.42 3.03
CA ALA A 8 -14.82 -26.96 2.90
C ALA A 8 -14.34 -26.50 1.51
N PHE A 9 -13.36 -27.20 0.92
CA PHE A 9 -12.91 -26.93 -0.45
C PHE A 9 -14.01 -27.21 -1.49
N ALA A 10 -14.73 -28.32 -1.36
CA ALA A 10 -15.84 -28.66 -2.25
C ALA A 10 -16.98 -27.63 -2.17
N GLU A 11 -17.36 -27.23 -0.95
CA GLU A 11 -18.37 -26.19 -0.73
C GLU A 11 -17.94 -24.84 -1.31
N ALA A 12 -16.66 -24.46 -1.14
CA ALA A 12 -16.13 -23.21 -1.69
C ALA A 12 -16.05 -23.24 -3.22
N PHE A 13 -15.71 -24.37 -3.84
CA PHE A 13 -15.71 -24.55 -5.29
C PHE A 13 -17.11 -24.34 -5.90
N GLN A 14 -18.17 -24.84 -5.25
CA GLN A 14 -19.55 -24.63 -5.69
C GLN A 14 -19.97 -23.16 -5.62
N LYS A 15 -19.41 -22.40 -4.66
CA LYS A 15 -19.73 -20.98 -4.47
C LYS A 15 -19.10 -20.03 -5.49
N VAL A 16 -18.08 -20.45 -6.24
CA VAL A 16 -17.52 -19.64 -7.34
C VAL A 16 -18.44 -19.79 -8.55
N PRO A 17 -19.28 -18.80 -8.90
CA PRO A 17 -20.17 -18.89 -10.04
C PRO A 17 -19.36 -19.02 -11.34
N SER A 18 -19.82 -19.85 -12.28
CA SER A 18 -19.22 -19.97 -13.62
C SER A 18 -19.60 -18.82 -14.56
N LYS A 19 -20.43 -17.88 -14.10
CA LYS A 19 -20.94 -16.75 -14.89
C LYS A 19 -19.99 -15.55 -14.96
N PHE A 20 -18.82 -15.63 -14.34
CA PHE A 20 -17.86 -14.54 -14.36
C PHE A 20 -16.96 -14.69 -15.58
N ASP A 21 -16.79 -13.61 -16.32
CA ASP A 21 -15.91 -13.57 -17.49
C ASP A 21 -14.44 -13.56 -17.07
N ILE A 22 -14.12 -12.88 -15.97
CA ILE A 22 -12.74 -12.72 -15.46
C ILE A 22 -12.72 -12.69 -13.93
N VAL A 23 -11.67 -13.25 -13.31
CA VAL A 23 -11.39 -13.12 -11.87
C VAL A 23 -10.11 -12.33 -11.64
N VAL A 24 -10.18 -11.29 -10.80
CA VAL A 24 -9.03 -10.46 -10.42
C VAL A 24 -8.54 -10.84 -9.01
N SER A 25 -7.28 -11.26 -8.90
CA SER A 25 -6.56 -11.48 -7.65
C SER A 25 -5.75 -10.24 -7.29
N THR A 26 -6.04 -9.65 -6.13
CA THR A 26 -5.26 -8.55 -5.53
C THR A 26 -4.37 -9.02 -4.37
N GLY A 27 -4.22 -10.35 -4.17
CA GLY A 27 -3.80 -10.91 -2.89
C GLY A 27 -4.89 -10.78 -1.81
N SER A 28 -4.69 -11.21 -0.55
CA SER A 28 -3.59 -11.96 0.06
C SER A 28 -3.71 -13.48 -0.20
N ASN A 29 -3.10 -14.34 0.61
CA ASN A 29 -3.16 -15.81 0.42
C ASN A 29 -4.60 -16.36 0.34
N PHE A 30 -5.59 -15.67 0.91
CA PHE A 30 -7.00 -16.07 0.83
C PHE A 30 -7.59 -16.02 -0.59
N CYS A 31 -6.98 -15.25 -1.51
CA CYS A 31 -7.41 -15.23 -2.91
C CYS A 31 -6.98 -16.49 -3.69
N ILE A 32 -6.02 -17.29 -3.18
CA ILE A 32 -5.47 -18.42 -3.94
C ILE A 32 -6.53 -19.49 -4.20
N PRO A 33 -7.25 -20.03 -3.20
CA PRO A 33 -8.27 -21.05 -3.48
C PRO A 33 -9.37 -20.61 -4.45
N PRO A 34 -10.05 -19.44 -4.29
CA PRO A 34 -11.10 -19.04 -5.23
C PRO A 34 -10.56 -18.78 -6.65
N CYS A 35 -9.33 -18.30 -6.79
CA CYS A 35 -8.71 -18.17 -8.12
C CYS A 35 -8.48 -19.54 -8.76
N LEU A 36 -7.90 -20.50 -8.03
CA LEU A 36 -7.71 -21.86 -8.57
C LEU A 36 -9.03 -22.52 -8.96
N PHE A 37 -10.10 -22.29 -8.19
CA PHE A 37 -11.45 -22.74 -8.53
C PHE A 37 -11.97 -22.08 -9.81
N ALA A 38 -11.73 -20.79 -10.01
CA ALA A 38 -12.09 -20.08 -11.23
C ALA A 38 -11.34 -20.63 -12.45
N TRP A 39 -10.02 -20.86 -12.32
CA TRP A 39 -9.21 -21.47 -13.38
C TRP A 39 -9.67 -22.89 -13.73
N MET A 40 -10.05 -23.72 -12.74
CA MET A 40 -10.65 -25.04 -13.00
C MET A 40 -11.99 -24.96 -13.73
N LYS A 41 -12.67 -23.82 -13.70
CA LYS A 41 -13.88 -23.53 -14.48
C LYS A 41 -13.58 -22.78 -15.78
N SER A 42 -12.32 -22.76 -16.21
CA SER A 42 -11.85 -22.07 -17.41
C SER A 42 -12.06 -20.56 -17.41
N ILE A 43 -12.21 -19.95 -16.23
CA ILE A 43 -12.32 -18.48 -16.10
C ILE A 43 -10.91 -17.87 -16.06
N PRO A 44 -10.58 -16.92 -16.96
CA PRO A 44 -9.34 -16.16 -16.94
C PRO A 44 -9.03 -15.54 -15.56
N ILE A 45 -7.79 -15.69 -15.12
CA ILE A 45 -7.30 -15.04 -13.90
C ILE A 45 -6.38 -13.87 -14.27
N VAL A 46 -6.67 -12.71 -13.68
CA VAL A 46 -5.80 -11.54 -13.65
C VAL A 46 -5.20 -11.41 -12.27
N ASN A 47 -3.91 -11.66 -12.14
CA ASN A 47 -3.20 -11.70 -10.87
C ASN A 47 -2.32 -10.46 -10.70
N ILE A 48 -2.53 -9.70 -9.64
CA ILE A 48 -1.84 -8.43 -9.39
C ILE A 48 -0.75 -8.62 -8.34
N GLU A 49 0.48 -8.23 -8.66
CA GLU A 49 1.56 -8.13 -7.68
C GLU A 49 1.44 -6.83 -6.85
N SER A 50 1.86 -6.91 -5.60
CA SER A 50 1.90 -5.80 -4.66
C SER A 50 2.88 -4.72 -5.09
N SER A 51 2.48 -3.45 -4.95
CA SER A 51 3.32 -2.28 -5.23
C SER A 51 4.53 -2.13 -4.31
N VAL A 52 4.57 -2.88 -3.20
CA VAL A 52 5.64 -2.79 -2.20
C VAL A 52 6.63 -3.96 -2.25
N ARG A 53 6.58 -4.81 -3.29
CA ARG A 53 7.48 -5.97 -3.44
C ARG A 53 8.57 -5.72 -4.48
N PHE A 54 9.83 -5.74 -4.06
CA PHE A 54 11.02 -5.53 -4.90
C PHE A 54 12.09 -6.61 -4.73
N THR A 55 12.15 -7.24 -3.56
CA THR A 55 13.18 -8.24 -3.20
C THR A 55 12.71 -9.67 -3.41
N LYS A 56 11.44 -9.96 -3.14
CA LYS A 56 10.78 -11.26 -3.33
C LYS A 56 9.34 -11.03 -3.79
N PRO A 57 8.77 -11.91 -4.62
CA PRO A 57 7.37 -11.78 -5.03
C PRO A 57 6.44 -12.07 -3.85
N SER A 58 5.21 -11.58 -3.91
CA SER A 58 4.17 -12.02 -2.99
C SER A 58 3.89 -13.50 -3.20
N LYS A 59 3.63 -14.24 -2.11
CA LYS A 59 3.34 -15.69 -2.21
C LYS A 59 2.12 -15.96 -3.08
N SER A 60 1.06 -15.16 -2.94
CA SER A 60 -0.13 -15.26 -3.80
C SER A 60 0.20 -15.04 -5.27
N ALA A 61 0.93 -13.96 -5.57
CA ALA A 61 1.30 -13.63 -6.95
C ALA A 61 2.17 -14.73 -7.58
N LEU A 62 3.16 -15.25 -6.84
CA LEU A 62 4.03 -16.33 -7.29
C LEU A 62 3.26 -17.63 -7.55
N LEU A 63 2.37 -18.03 -6.63
CA LEU A 63 1.61 -19.28 -6.73
C LEU A 63 0.55 -19.23 -7.83
N LEU A 64 -0.04 -18.06 -8.08
CA LEU A 64 -1.08 -17.89 -9.10
C LEU A 64 -0.53 -17.62 -10.50
N GLN A 65 0.72 -17.16 -10.65
CA GLN A 65 1.29 -16.84 -11.96
C GLN A 65 1.16 -17.97 -13.00
N PRO A 66 1.40 -19.26 -12.68
CA PRO A 66 1.24 -20.34 -13.67
C PRO A 66 -0.19 -20.53 -14.20
N PHE A 67 -1.19 -20.08 -13.43
CA PHE A 67 -2.61 -20.22 -13.75
C PHE A 67 -3.23 -18.93 -14.28
N SER A 68 -2.46 -17.84 -14.30
CA SER A 68 -2.97 -16.51 -14.64
C SER A 68 -2.80 -16.20 -16.11
N THR A 69 -3.87 -15.71 -16.75
CA THR A 69 -3.84 -15.14 -18.10
C THR A 69 -2.97 -13.89 -18.12
N ILE A 70 -3.11 -13.04 -17.09
CA ILE A 70 -2.27 -11.84 -16.90
C ILE A 70 -1.73 -11.86 -15.49
N THR A 71 -0.41 -11.71 -15.34
CA THR A 71 0.18 -11.29 -14.06
C THR A 71 0.60 -9.83 -14.17
N ALA A 72 -0.17 -8.92 -13.59
CA ALA A 72 0.05 -7.48 -13.64
C ALA A 72 1.13 -7.06 -12.63
N LEU A 73 2.20 -6.46 -13.15
CA LEU A 73 3.33 -5.95 -12.38
C LEU A 73 3.26 -4.42 -12.32
N GLN A 74 3.54 -3.87 -11.15
CA GLN A 74 3.47 -2.43 -10.92
C GLN A 74 4.79 -1.72 -11.23
N TRP A 75 5.91 -2.46 -11.21
CA TRP A 75 7.25 -1.92 -11.48
C TRP A 75 8.07 -2.83 -12.39
N GLU A 76 8.95 -2.25 -13.20
CA GLU A 76 9.84 -3.01 -14.11
C GLU A 76 10.73 -4.01 -13.37
N GLU A 77 11.22 -3.66 -12.18
CA GLU A 77 12.07 -4.52 -11.36
C GLU A 77 11.39 -5.84 -10.99
N GLN A 78 10.05 -5.86 -10.91
CA GLN A 78 9.28 -7.05 -10.57
C GLN A 78 9.34 -8.12 -11.66
N LYS A 79 9.69 -7.78 -12.91
CA LYS A 79 9.90 -8.77 -13.98
C LYS A 79 11.01 -9.76 -13.64
N LYS A 80 12.00 -9.35 -12.83
CA LYS A 80 13.07 -10.24 -12.36
C LYS A 80 12.54 -11.32 -11.42
N LEU A 81 11.45 -11.04 -10.71
CA LEU A 81 10.83 -11.93 -9.73
C LEU A 81 9.71 -12.78 -10.36
N LEU A 82 8.95 -12.18 -11.27
CA LEU A 82 7.78 -12.75 -11.93
C LEU A 82 7.95 -12.64 -13.45
N LYS A 83 8.76 -13.54 -14.03
CA LYS A 83 9.23 -13.45 -15.44
C LYS A 83 8.12 -13.41 -16.49
N LYS A 84 6.97 -14.04 -16.23
CA LYS A 84 5.81 -14.05 -17.13
C LYS A 84 4.88 -12.84 -16.93
N GLY A 85 5.23 -11.92 -16.03
CA GLY A 85 4.40 -10.77 -15.71
C GLY A 85 4.52 -9.64 -16.72
N THR A 86 3.42 -8.91 -16.89
CA THR A 86 3.31 -7.72 -17.73
C THR A 86 3.35 -6.48 -16.85
N VAL A 87 4.27 -5.55 -17.13
CA VAL A 87 4.36 -4.30 -16.36
C VAL A 87 3.31 -3.34 -16.87
N VAL A 88 2.37 -2.99 -16.00
CA VAL A 88 1.30 -2.04 -16.28
C VAL A 88 1.58 -0.68 -15.63
N GLY A 89 2.42 -0.64 -14.60
CA GLY A 89 2.64 0.55 -13.77
C GLY A 89 1.88 0.46 -12.44
N PRO A 90 2.10 1.41 -11.50
CA PRO A 90 1.40 1.38 -10.22
C PRO A 90 -0.10 1.55 -10.42
N LEU A 91 -0.88 0.74 -9.69
CA LEU A 91 -2.32 0.84 -9.68
C LEU A 91 -2.70 1.99 -8.74
N ILE A 92 -2.95 3.15 -9.34
CA ILE A 92 -3.27 4.38 -8.63
C ILE A 92 -4.80 4.60 -8.63
N PRO A 93 -5.39 5.02 -7.50
CA PRO A 93 -6.77 5.46 -7.48
C PRO A 93 -6.92 6.80 -8.23
N LYS A 94 -8.12 7.05 -8.75
CA LYS A 94 -8.48 8.38 -9.24
C LYS A 94 -8.61 9.33 -8.04
N PRO A 95 -8.01 10.54 -8.07
CA PRO A 95 -8.25 11.54 -7.03
C PRO A 95 -9.75 11.82 -6.90
N GLU A 96 -10.27 11.81 -5.66
CA GLU A 96 -11.67 12.14 -5.37
C GLU A 96 -11.87 13.64 -5.12
N VAL A 97 -10.79 14.34 -4.75
CA VAL A 97 -10.76 15.78 -4.48
C VAL A 97 -9.49 16.39 -5.06
N GLU A 98 -9.45 17.71 -5.23
CA GLU A 98 -8.23 18.41 -5.60
C GLU A 98 -7.30 18.58 -4.38
N PRO A 99 -5.97 18.48 -4.54
CA PRO A 99 -5.02 18.73 -3.46
C PRO A 99 -4.98 20.23 -3.11
N TRP A 100 -5.05 20.57 -1.81
CA TRP A 100 -5.27 21.97 -1.36
C TRP A 100 -4.32 22.51 -0.27
N ASN A 101 -3.38 21.70 0.25
CA ASN A 101 -2.33 22.12 1.22
C ASN A 101 -2.86 22.95 2.41
N GLY A 102 -3.53 22.27 3.33
CA GLY A 102 -4.18 22.83 4.50
C GLY A 102 -3.30 23.19 5.69
N GLY A 103 -1.98 23.27 5.52
CA GLY A 103 -1.10 23.77 6.58
C GLY A 103 -0.75 22.76 7.69
N TYR A 104 -0.98 21.46 7.47
CA TYR A 104 -0.73 20.41 8.47
C TYR A 104 0.16 19.27 7.96
N ILE A 105 0.82 18.60 8.90
CA ILE A 105 1.59 17.38 8.67
C ILE A 105 0.69 16.19 9.03
N LEU A 106 0.47 15.29 8.07
CA LEU A 106 -0.23 14.03 8.31
C LEU A 106 0.79 12.98 8.76
N VAL A 107 0.65 12.46 9.98
CA VAL A 107 1.45 11.36 10.51
C VAL A 107 0.57 10.12 10.63
N THR A 108 0.98 9.01 10.04
CA THR A 108 0.16 7.78 10.00
C THR A 108 1.01 6.51 10.06
N GLY A 109 0.54 5.53 10.83
CA GLY A 109 1.11 4.18 10.86
C GLY A 109 0.27 3.16 10.08
N GLY A 110 -0.72 3.61 9.32
CA GLY A 110 -1.73 2.76 8.70
C GLY A 110 -2.65 2.07 9.72
N THR A 111 -3.24 0.95 9.33
CA THR A 111 -4.25 0.24 10.13
C THR A 111 -3.73 -0.28 11.46
N LEU A 112 -2.51 -0.82 11.50
CA LEU A 112 -1.93 -1.38 12.74
C LEU A 112 -1.21 -0.32 13.59
N GLY A 113 -0.92 0.86 13.01
CA GLY A 113 -0.20 1.93 13.67
C GLY A 113 1.32 1.71 13.74
N HIS A 114 2.02 2.74 14.23
CA HIS A 114 3.47 2.74 14.34
C HIS A 114 3.89 3.44 15.64
N LYS A 115 3.76 2.73 16.77
CA LYS A 115 3.99 3.28 18.11
C LYS A 115 5.32 4.03 18.24
N ARG A 116 6.43 3.43 17.80
CA ARG A 116 7.75 4.06 17.85
C ARG A 116 7.84 5.38 17.08
N LEU A 117 7.19 5.49 15.92
CA LEU A 117 7.12 6.76 15.19
C LEU A 117 6.33 7.81 15.98
N PHE A 118 5.18 7.40 16.53
CA PHE A 118 4.29 8.29 17.27
C PHE A 118 4.92 8.80 18.56
N ASP A 119 5.57 7.92 19.32
CA ASP A 119 6.31 8.26 20.55
C ASP A 119 7.37 9.33 20.27
N VAL A 120 8.16 9.15 19.20
CA VAL A 120 9.21 10.09 18.82
C VAL A 120 8.66 11.41 18.28
N ILE A 121 7.61 11.38 17.44
CA ILE A 121 6.99 12.60 16.92
C ILE A 121 6.32 13.41 18.05
N ALA A 122 5.76 12.74 19.05
CA ALA A 122 5.19 13.40 20.23
C ALA A 122 6.24 14.11 21.10
N GLU A 123 7.55 13.97 20.84
CA GLU A 123 8.58 14.80 21.47
C GLU A 123 8.80 16.14 20.75
N SER A 124 8.19 16.32 19.58
CA SER A 124 8.34 17.52 18.77
C SER A 124 7.53 18.70 19.32
N LYS A 125 7.86 19.91 18.85
CA LYS A 125 7.07 21.13 19.05
C LYS A 125 6.24 21.49 17.81
N LEU A 126 5.86 20.50 17.00
CA LEU A 126 5.02 20.73 15.83
C LEU A 126 3.60 21.09 16.31
N GLU A 127 2.97 22.10 15.71
CA GLU A 127 1.63 22.56 16.15
C GLU A 127 0.51 21.94 15.29
N ASN A 128 0.68 21.91 13.97
CA ASN A 128 -0.36 21.44 13.04
C ASN A 128 -0.13 19.98 12.60
N VAL A 129 -0.35 19.04 13.51
CA VAL A 129 -0.25 17.61 13.22
C VAL A 129 -1.63 16.96 13.19
N VAL A 130 -1.88 16.17 12.15
CA VAL A 130 -2.98 15.21 12.10
C VAL A 130 -2.37 13.82 12.29
N LEU A 131 -2.65 13.17 13.42
CA LEU A 131 -2.13 11.84 13.75
C LEU A 131 -3.20 10.76 13.56
N GLN A 132 -2.98 9.85 12.62
CA GLN A 132 -3.79 8.64 12.44
C GLN A 132 -3.10 7.41 13.05
N THR A 133 -3.64 6.88 14.15
CA THR A 133 -2.93 5.89 14.99
C THR A 133 -3.26 4.43 14.68
N GLY A 134 -4.39 4.16 14.03
CA GLY A 134 -4.86 2.81 13.79
C GLY A 134 -5.23 2.13 15.11
N LYS A 135 -4.69 0.92 15.34
CA LYS A 135 -4.92 0.15 16.58
C LYS A 135 -4.12 0.64 17.80
N ILE A 136 -3.25 1.64 17.64
CA ILE A 136 -2.47 2.19 18.76
C ILE A 136 -3.34 3.19 19.51
N ASP A 137 -3.38 3.06 20.83
CA ASP A 137 -4.09 3.99 21.73
C ASP A 137 -3.60 5.42 21.53
N LEU A 138 -4.54 6.33 21.33
CA LEU A 138 -4.32 7.74 21.03
C LEU A 138 -4.29 8.62 22.29
N GLU A 139 -4.77 8.12 23.43
CA GLU A 139 -4.91 8.91 24.66
C GLU A 139 -3.59 9.47 25.21
N PRO A 140 -2.45 8.74 25.20
CA PRO A 140 -1.17 9.28 25.62
C PRO A 140 -0.72 10.49 24.78
N TYR A 141 -1.00 10.46 23.48
CA TYR A 141 -0.58 11.52 22.56
C TYR A 141 -1.52 12.73 22.65
N LYS A 142 -2.83 12.53 22.79
CA LYS A 142 -3.81 13.60 23.03
C LYS A 142 -3.51 14.41 24.30
N LYS A 143 -3.13 13.72 25.39
CA LYS A 143 -2.78 14.39 26.66
C LYS A 143 -1.54 15.27 26.53
N ARG A 144 -0.59 14.85 25.69
CA ARG A 144 0.67 15.58 25.45
C ARG A 144 0.51 16.74 24.47
N HIS A 145 -0.34 16.55 23.45
CA HIS A 145 -0.59 17.49 22.37
C HIS A 145 -2.09 17.71 22.16
N PRO A 146 -2.79 18.42 23.07
CA PRO A 146 -4.22 18.69 22.93
C PRO A 146 -4.55 19.55 21.68
N GLU A 147 -3.58 20.24 21.11
CA GLU A 147 -3.69 21.05 19.90
C GLU A 147 -3.69 20.24 18.59
N TRP A 148 -3.23 18.99 18.62
CA TRP A 148 -3.22 18.11 17.45
C TRP A 148 -4.60 17.52 17.15
N LYS A 149 -4.80 17.08 15.90
CA LYS A 149 -5.97 16.31 15.50
C LYS A 149 -5.65 14.82 15.50
N PHE A 150 -6.51 14.00 16.11
CA PHE A 150 -6.30 12.57 16.25
C PHE A 150 -7.43 11.77 15.62
N LEU A 151 -7.07 10.66 14.97
CA LEU A 151 -8.00 9.74 14.33
C LEU A 151 -7.49 8.31 14.51
N GLU A 152 -8.37 7.36 14.83
CA GLU A 152 -7.99 5.94 14.75
C GLU A 152 -8.03 5.48 13.30
N HIS A 153 -9.12 5.77 12.60
CA HIS A 153 -9.36 5.42 11.20
C HIS A 153 -10.20 6.52 10.52
N SER A 154 -10.16 6.59 9.19
CA SER A 154 -11.01 7.48 8.40
C SER A 154 -11.44 6.79 7.11
N ALA A 155 -12.75 6.81 6.82
CA ALA A 155 -13.27 6.40 5.50
C ALA A 155 -12.91 7.42 4.41
N LYS A 156 -12.61 8.66 4.81
CA LYS A 156 -12.23 9.77 3.93
C LYS A 156 -10.73 10.08 4.04
N PHE A 157 -9.91 9.03 4.16
CA PHE A 157 -8.47 9.19 4.34
C PHE A 157 -7.81 9.96 3.18
N TYR A 158 -8.37 9.85 1.98
CA TYR A 158 -7.95 10.61 0.81
C TYR A 158 -8.06 12.14 1.00
N GLU A 159 -9.08 12.65 1.72
CA GLU A 159 -9.21 14.07 2.04
C GLU A 159 -8.05 14.54 2.95
N LEU A 160 -7.65 13.70 3.91
CA LEU A 160 -6.53 13.98 4.81
C LEU A 160 -5.20 14.03 4.08
N ILE A 161 -5.00 13.13 3.11
CA ILE A 161 -3.80 13.17 2.26
C ILE A 161 -3.85 14.42 1.36
N ALA A 162 -4.97 14.68 0.69
CA ALA A 162 -5.14 15.82 -0.22
C ALA A 162 -4.92 17.17 0.46
N GLY A 163 -5.24 17.29 1.75
CA GLY A 163 -4.98 18.48 2.54
C GLY A 163 -3.58 18.54 3.18
N ALA A 164 -2.83 17.45 3.29
CA ALA A 164 -1.53 17.48 3.99
C ALA A 164 -0.48 18.32 3.24
N ASP A 165 0.36 19.06 3.97
CA ASP A 165 1.56 19.69 3.41
C ASP A 165 2.70 18.68 3.26
N VAL A 166 2.77 17.71 4.18
CA VAL A 166 3.70 16.58 4.17
C VAL A 166 3.01 15.37 4.78
N VAL A 167 3.22 14.19 4.18
CA VAL A 167 2.77 12.90 4.72
C VAL A 167 3.97 12.16 5.30
N VAL A 168 3.94 11.86 6.60
CA VAL A 168 4.89 10.98 7.29
C VAL A 168 4.19 9.66 7.54
N THR A 169 4.62 8.60 6.85
CA THR A 169 3.91 7.33 6.85
C THR A 169 4.85 6.14 7.02
N HIS A 170 4.29 5.04 7.53
CA HIS A 170 4.93 3.75 7.41
C HIS A 170 5.09 3.31 5.93
N PHE A 171 5.97 2.35 5.68
CA PHE A 171 6.13 1.72 4.38
C PHE A 171 4.87 0.91 3.97
N GLY A 172 4.12 1.43 2.99
CA GLY A 172 2.88 0.79 2.56
C GLY A 172 2.18 1.49 1.39
N ALA A 173 0.90 1.17 1.21
CA ALA A 173 0.05 1.71 0.13
C ALA A 173 -0.14 3.23 0.20
N THR A 174 -0.17 3.80 1.41
CA THR A 174 -0.29 5.25 1.65
C THR A 174 0.75 6.09 0.90
N ILE A 175 1.91 5.52 0.59
CA ILE A 175 2.92 6.18 -0.23
C ILE A 175 2.40 6.44 -1.66
N LEU A 176 1.72 5.47 -2.29
CA LEU A 176 1.11 5.68 -3.61
C LEU A 176 0.00 6.73 -3.53
N GLU A 177 -0.87 6.65 -2.51
CA GLU A 177 -1.97 7.61 -2.34
C GLU A 177 -1.44 9.04 -2.16
N ALA A 178 -0.38 9.24 -1.37
CA ALA A 178 0.29 10.53 -1.23
C ALA A 178 0.83 11.05 -2.56
N LEU A 179 1.38 10.18 -3.41
CA LEU A 179 1.90 10.57 -4.72
C LEU A 179 0.80 10.94 -5.71
N VAL A 180 -0.37 10.29 -5.64
CA VAL A 180 -1.57 10.67 -6.42
C VAL A 180 -1.93 12.13 -6.16
N TYR A 181 -1.92 12.54 -4.88
CA TYR A 181 -2.14 13.94 -4.47
C TYR A 181 -0.88 14.81 -4.53
N ARG A 182 0.22 14.31 -5.12
CA ARG A 182 1.51 14.99 -5.29
C ARG A 182 2.12 15.53 -3.99
N LYS A 183 1.85 14.86 -2.87
CA LYS A 183 2.30 15.29 -1.55
C LYS A 183 3.76 14.93 -1.29
N PRO A 184 4.53 15.80 -0.63
CA PRO A 184 5.80 15.42 -0.04
C PRO A 184 5.61 14.24 0.91
N THR A 185 6.46 13.22 0.79
CA THR A 185 6.30 11.98 1.55
C THR A 185 7.61 11.61 2.25
N VAL A 186 7.50 11.36 3.55
CA VAL A 186 8.52 10.74 4.39
C VAL A 186 8.09 9.32 4.71
N VAL A 187 8.98 8.36 4.46
CA VAL A 187 8.75 6.93 4.71
C VAL A 187 9.54 6.51 5.94
N VAL A 188 8.84 5.97 6.94
CA VAL A 188 9.42 5.48 8.19
C VAL A 188 9.11 3.99 8.34
N PRO A 189 10.00 3.09 7.88
CA PRO A 189 9.78 1.65 8.03
C PRO A 189 9.69 1.25 9.51
N ASN A 190 8.63 0.53 9.86
CA ASN A 190 8.38 -0.01 11.18
C ASN A 190 9.16 -1.32 11.31
N PRO A 191 10.19 -1.39 12.18
CA PRO A 191 11.00 -2.59 12.34
C PRO A 191 10.23 -3.77 12.93
N GLU A 192 9.08 -3.54 13.58
CA GLU A 192 8.26 -4.59 14.18
C GLU A 192 7.49 -5.42 13.14
N TRP A 193 7.35 -4.91 11.91
CA TRP A 193 6.55 -5.55 10.86
C TRP A 193 7.38 -6.54 10.05
N THR A 194 7.54 -7.76 10.57
CA THR A 194 8.40 -8.80 9.98
C THR A 194 7.71 -9.69 8.93
N ARG A 195 6.37 -9.66 8.86
CA ARG A 195 5.57 -10.56 8.00
C ARG A 195 5.21 -9.95 6.63
N THR A 196 5.59 -8.71 6.38
CA THR A 196 5.24 -7.96 5.15
C THR A 196 6.49 -7.72 4.28
N ALA A 197 6.46 -6.73 3.40
CA ALA A 197 7.63 -6.26 2.68
C ALA A 197 8.65 -5.65 3.66
N GLY A 198 9.94 -5.92 3.41
CA GLY A 198 11.01 -5.60 4.36
C GLY A 198 11.59 -4.21 4.19
N VAL A 199 12.57 -3.86 5.04
CA VAL A 199 13.30 -2.59 4.96
C VAL A 199 14.01 -2.42 3.61
N GLU A 200 14.52 -3.50 3.02
CA GLU A 200 15.13 -3.43 1.69
C GLU A 200 14.10 -3.09 0.59
N ASP A 201 12.89 -3.64 0.67
CA ASP A 201 11.80 -3.24 -0.22
C ASP A 201 11.46 -1.75 -0.03
N ALA A 202 11.42 -1.27 1.23
CA ALA A 202 11.19 0.13 1.54
C ALA A 202 12.26 1.05 0.95
N LYS A 203 13.53 0.66 1.00
CA LYS A 203 14.64 1.41 0.37
C LYS A 203 14.48 1.51 -1.14
N TYR A 204 14.15 0.39 -1.80
CA TYR A 204 13.88 0.40 -3.25
C TYR A 204 12.70 1.30 -3.57
N TYR A 205 11.63 1.18 -2.81
CA TYR A 205 10.42 1.92 -3.07
C TYR A 205 10.61 3.43 -2.88
N ALA A 206 11.23 3.85 -1.77
CA ALA A 206 11.53 5.24 -1.49
C ALA A 206 12.39 5.88 -2.59
N ARG A 207 13.40 5.16 -3.12
CA ARG A 207 14.16 5.62 -4.29
C ARG A 207 13.29 5.75 -5.53
N LYS A 208 12.45 4.74 -5.82
CA LYS A 208 11.58 4.70 -7.00
C LYS A 208 10.61 5.88 -7.03
N VAL A 209 10.06 6.23 -5.86
CA VAL A 209 9.09 7.32 -5.72
C VAL A 209 9.71 8.66 -5.30
N ASN A 210 11.03 8.72 -5.21
CA ASN A 210 11.80 9.86 -4.71
C ASN A 210 11.36 10.38 -3.32
N ALA A 211 10.88 9.49 -2.44
CA ALA A 211 10.52 9.82 -1.06
C ALA A 211 11.75 9.82 -0.15
N VAL A 212 11.71 10.61 0.93
CA VAL A 212 12.76 10.59 1.96
C VAL A 212 12.49 9.43 2.90
N MET A 213 13.49 8.58 3.14
CA MET A 213 13.36 7.44 4.05
C MET A 213 14.12 7.69 5.35
N VAL A 214 13.49 7.42 6.48
CA VAL A 214 14.11 7.49 7.81
C VAL A 214 14.36 6.07 8.31
N SER A 215 15.62 5.64 8.32
CA SER A 215 16.01 4.33 8.83
C SER A 215 16.12 4.31 10.36
N GLU A 216 16.72 5.37 10.93
CA GLU A 216 16.83 5.55 12.38
C GLU A 216 15.77 6.52 12.87
N ILE A 217 14.78 5.98 13.57
CA ILE A 217 13.62 6.73 14.07
C ILE A 217 14.03 7.57 15.28
N THR A 218 14.55 8.76 15.00
CA THR A 218 14.87 9.81 15.98
C THR A 218 14.18 11.11 15.59
N LEU A 219 13.88 11.97 16.57
CA LEU A 219 13.17 13.22 16.31
C LEU A 219 13.91 14.09 15.29
N LYS A 220 15.24 14.24 15.46
CA LYS A 220 16.10 14.99 14.54
C LYS A 220 16.00 14.47 13.11
N ASN A 221 16.08 13.17 12.91
CA ASN A 221 16.04 12.58 11.57
C ASN A 221 14.68 12.76 10.90
N ILE A 222 13.59 12.64 11.66
CA ILE A 222 12.24 12.83 11.13
C ILE A 222 12.01 14.29 10.74
N LEU A 223 12.39 15.25 11.59
CA LEU A 223 12.25 16.68 11.28
C LEU A 223 13.08 17.08 10.06
N ASN A 224 14.34 16.61 9.97
CA ASN A 224 15.17 16.82 8.79
C ASN A 224 14.54 16.23 7.52
N ALA A 225 13.96 15.03 7.64
CA ALA A 225 13.31 14.35 6.52
C ALA A 225 12.05 15.08 6.06
N ILE A 226 11.27 15.67 6.96
CA ILE A 226 10.10 16.50 6.62
C ILE A 226 10.54 17.69 5.76
N GLU A 227 11.58 18.41 6.20
CA GLU A 227 12.09 19.58 5.48
C GLU A 227 12.75 19.21 4.14
N GLU A 228 13.43 18.07 4.07
CA GLU A 228 13.97 17.55 2.82
C GLU A 228 12.85 17.12 1.86
N ALA A 229 11.83 16.43 2.35
CA ALA A 229 10.73 15.92 1.53
C ALA A 229 10.01 17.06 0.82
N LYS A 230 9.78 18.19 1.51
CA LYS A 230 9.19 19.41 0.94
C LYS A 230 9.96 19.94 -0.29
N LYS A 231 11.27 19.73 -0.35
CA LYS A 231 12.15 20.22 -1.43
C LYS A 231 12.29 19.24 -2.61
N ARG A 232 11.99 17.95 -2.43
CA ARG A 232 12.16 16.94 -3.48
C ARG A 232 11.10 17.05 -4.58
N LYS A 233 11.48 16.83 -5.84
CA LYS A 233 10.52 16.71 -6.95
C LYS A 233 9.70 15.43 -6.83
N ARG A 234 8.40 15.48 -7.14
CA ARG A 234 7.50 14.31 -7.14
C ARG A 234 7.47 13.68 -8.53
N PRO A 235 7.75 12.37 -8.66
CA PRO A 235 7.69 11.71 -9.96
C PRO A 235 6.26 11.72 -10.50
N LYS A 236 6.13 11.72 -11.83
CA LYS A 236 4.88 11.35 -12.48
C LYS A 236 4.84 9.83 -12.57
N LEU A 237 3.74 9.24 -12.14
CA LEU A 237 3.53 7.80 -12.24
C LEU A 237 2.70 7.51 -13.49
N PRO A 238 2.97 6.41 -14.22
CA PRO A 238 2.07 5.95 -15.26
C PRO A 238 0.77 5.45 -14.62
N ASP A 239 -0.33 5.56 -15.34
CA ASP A 239 -1.64 5.06 -14.90
C ASP A 239 -1.74 3.54 -15.15
N GLY A 240 -1.23 2.78 -14.18
CA GLY A 240 -1.30 1.31 -14.25
C GLY A 240 -2.72 0.76 -14.16
N SER A 241 -3.65 1.51 -13.54
CA SER A 241 -5.05 1.13 -13.44
C SER A 241 -5.70 1.11 -14.83
N THR A 242 -5.52 2.19 -15.60
CA THR A 242 -6.01 2.29 -16.99
C THR A 242 -5.32 1.26 -17.89
N ASN A 243 -4.00 1.10 -17.76
CA ASN A 243 -3.25 0.12 -18.56
C ASN A 243 -3.74 -1.31 -18.32
N LEU A 244 -3.97 -1.69 -17.05
CA LEU A 244 -4.50 -3.01 -16.71
C LEU A 244 -5.93 -3.19 -17.21
N ALA A 245 -6.81 -2.20 -17.02
CA ALA A 245 -8.19 -2.26 -17.51
C ALA A 245 -8.23 -2.50 -19.04
N ASN A 246 -7.39 -1.80 -19.80
CA ASN A 246 -7.28 -1.99 -21.25
C ASN A 246 -6.79 -3.38 -21.67
N LEU A 247 -6.00 -4.07 -20.83
CA LEU A 247 -5.61 -5.45 -21.08
C LEU A 247 -6.73 -6.43 -20.75
N ILE A 248 -7.47 -6.17 -19.67
CA ILE A 248 -8.62 -6.98 -19.24
C ILE A 248 -9.71 -6.95 -20.32
N LEU A 249 -10.06 -5.76 -20.84
CA LEU A 249 -11.07 -5.58 -21.90
C LEU A 249 -10.72 -6.26 -23.24
N LYS A 250 -9.50 -6.79 -23.41
CA LYS A 250 -9.10 -7.57 -24.58
C LYS A 250 -9.21 -9.09 -24.36
N LEU A 251 -9.55 -9.51 -23.15
CA LEU A 251 -9.78 -10.92 -22.81
C LEU A 251 -11.24 -11.33 -22.99
N ASP A 252 -12.15 -10.35 -22.97
CA ASP A 252 -13.57 -10.48 -23.34
C ASP A 252 -13.74 -10.38 -24.87
#